data_AF-R5WW63-F1
#
_entry.id   AF-R5WW63-F1
#
_cell.length_a   1.000
_cell.length_b   1.000
_cell.length_c   1.000
_cell.angle_alpha   90.00
_cell.angle_beta   90.00
_cell.angle_gamma   90.00
#
_symmetry.space_group_name_H-M   'P 1'
#
loop_
_entity.id
_entity.type
_entity.pdbx_description
1 polymer ?
#
loop_
_entity_poly.entity_id
_entity_poly.type
_entity_poly.pdbx_seq_one_letter_code
_entity_poly.pdbx_strand_id
1 'polypeptide(L)'
;MNKANISKIIKVLKDDYRSYVCVFKVDGDNKEYVYKEPREKNTRKWQKFLNFFRGSESKREYYQMKKINSLGLKTAKPVFYDKNYLIYEYIEGNKPTIDDIDLVVKELQKIHSMGYLHGDSHIDNFLITPNKDIYIIDSKFQKNKYGKFGQIFEMMYLEDSVGIEIDYDKKSFYYKGAMLLRKYLTFFSKLKNIIRGK
;
A
#
# COMPACT_ATOMS: atom_id res chain seq x y z
N MET A 1 -22.18 4.21 7.60
CA MET A 1 -22.30 2.74 7.57
C MET A 1 -21.70 2.23 8.88
N ASN A 2 -22.54 1.85 9.84
CA ASN A 2 -22.09 1.32 11.13
C ASN A 2 -21.83 -0.19 11.01
N LYS A 3 -20.99 -0.76 11.88
CA LYS A 3 -20.70 -2.21 11.94
C LYS A 3 -21.97 -3.08 12.00
N ALA A 4 -23.07 -2.50 12.46
CA ALA A 4 -24.41 -3.09 12.51
C ALA A 4 -25.07 -3.39 11.14
N ASN A 5 -24.55 -2.83 10.03
CA ASN A 5 -25.12 -3.02 8.69
C ASN A 5 -24.41 -4.11 7.86
N ILE A 6 -23.55 -4.92 8.49
CA ILE A 6 -22.91 -6.05 7.82
C ILE A 6 -23.90 -7.21 7.85
N SER A 7 -24.50 -7.54 6.71
CA SER A 7 -25.52 -8.60 6.67
C SER A 7 -24.91 -9.98 6.53
N LYS A 8 -23.83 -10.11 5.75
CA LYS A 8 -23.15 -11.39 5.56
C LYS A 8 -21.65 -11.20 5.29
N ILE A 9 -20.83 -11.88 6.09
CA ILE A 9 -19.40 -12.04 5.79
C ILE A 9 -19.28 -13.13 4.71
N ILE A 10 -18.63 -12.80 3.60
CA ILE A 10 -18.41 -13.71 2.47
C ILE A 10 -17.12 -14.50 2.67
N LYS A 11 -16.02 -13.80 3.01
CA LYS A 11 -14.71 -14.43 3.27
C LYS A 11 -13.84 -13.57 4.18
N VAL A 12 -12.94 -14.21 4.91
CA VAL A 12 -11.90 -13.55 5.69
C VAL A 12 -10.61 -13.58 4.86
N LEU A 13 -10.05 -12.40 4.56
CA LEU A 13 -8.81 -12.27 3.80
C LEU A 13 -7.59 -12.33 4.72
N LYS A 14 -7.72 -11.81 5.95
CA LYS A 14 -6.65 -11.78 6.94
C LYS A 14 -7.22 -11.67 8.34
N ASP A 15 -6.71 -12.48 9.26
CA ASP A 15 -7.06 -12.42 10.68
C ASP A 15 -5.82 -12.71 11.52
N ASP A 16 -5.11 -11.66 11.92
CA ASP A 16 -3.95 -11.77 12.80
C ASP A 16 -3.91 -10.64 13.84
N TYR A 17 -2.87 -10.62 14.66
CA TYR A 17 -2.70 -9.57 15.68
C TYR A 17 -2.48 -8.17 15.06
N ARG A 18 -2.03 -8.10 13.80
CA ARG A 18 -1.74 -6.83 13.10
C ARG A 18 -3.00 -6.21 12.54
N SER A 19 -3.85 -7.02 11.94
CA SER A 19 -5.01 -6.56 11.19
C SER A 19 -6.08 -7.64 11.02
N TYR A 20 -7.32 -7.19 10.94
CA TYR A 20 -8.45 -7.98 10.49
C TYR A 20 -8.98 -7.43 9.17
N VAL A 21 -9.14 -8.29 8.17
CA VAL A 21 -9.64 -7.93 6.84
C VAL A 21 -10.65 -8.99 6.39
N CYS A 22 -11.88 -8.58 6.11
CA CYS A 22 -12.91 -9.47 5.58
C CYS A 22 -13.71 -8.80 4.46
N VAL A 23 -14.27 -9.63 3.58
CA VAL A 23 -15.21 -9.24 2.54
C VAL A 23 -16.62 -9.52 3.02
N PHE A 24 -17.52 -8.56 2.83
CA PHE A 24 -18.90 -8.66 3.25
C PHE A 24 -19.86 -8.02 2.24
N LYS A 25 -21.14 -8.38 2.34
CA LYS A 25 -22.26 -7.76 1.61
C LYS A 25 -23.16 -6.99 2.56
N VAL A 26 -23.90 -6.05 1.99
CA VAL A 26 -24.95 -5.28 2.67
C VAL A 26 -26.28 -5.66 2.05
N ASP A 27 -27.32 -5.82 2.87
CA ASP A 27 -28.64 -6.13 2.35
C ASP A 27 -29.18 -5.00 1.46
N GLY A 28 -29.76 -5.39 0.32
CA GLY A 28 -30.23 -4.46 -0.70
C GLY A 28 -29.14 -3.91 -1.62
N ASP A 29 -27.88 -4.35 -1.47
CA ASP A 29 -26.78 -3.99 -2.37
C ASP A 29 -26.15 -5.25 -2.99
N ASN A 30 -25.97 -5.24 -4.31
CA ASN A 30 -25.32 -6.33 -5.05
C ASN A 30 -23.78 -6.24 -5.02
N LYS A 31 -23.22 -5.20 -4.38
CA LYS A 31 -21.78 -5.01 -4.27
C LYS A 31 -21.16 -5.73 -3.08
N GLU A 32 -19.87 -6.02 -3.23
CA GLU A 32 -19.02 -6.53 -2.16
C GLU A 32 -18.13 -5.41 -1.60
N TYR A 33 -17.91 -5.47 -0.30
CA TYR A 33 -17.13 -4.49 0.45
C TYR A 33 -16.04 -5.17 1.26
N VAL A 34 -14.95 -4.45 1.51
CA VAL A 34 -13.89 -4.87 2.42
C VAL A 34 -13.99 -4.06 3.70
N TYR A 35 -13.99 -4.76 4.83
CA TYR A 35 -13.74 -4.18 6.14
C TYR A 35 -12.28 -4.41 6.51
N LYS A 36 -11.53 -3.36 6.82
CA LYS A 36 -10.12 -3.41 7.25
C LYS A 36 -9.95 -2.73 8.60
N GLU A 37 -9.45 -3.47 9.58
CA GLU A 37 -9.19 -3.00 10.94
C GLU A 37 -7.71 -3.22 11.31
N PRO A 38 -6.88 -2.16 11.41
CA PRO A 38 -5.47 -2.26 11.76
C PRO A 38 -5.25 -2.41 13.28
N ARG A 39 -5.59 -3.58 13.84
CA ARG A 39 -5.54 -3.93 15.27
C ARG A 39 -4.26 -3.48 16.02
N GLU A 40 -3.06 -3.81 15.52
CA GLU A 40 -1.81 -3.43 16.20
C GLU A 40 -1.62 -1.90 16.21
N LYS A 41 -1.87 -1.24 15.08
CA LYS A 41 -1.72 0.22 14.97
C LYS A 41 -2.75 0.96 15.83
N ASN A 42 -3.94 0.38 15.99
CA ASN A 42 -5.00 0.91 16.84
C ASN A 42 -4.66 0.83 18.33
N THR A 43 -3.91 -0.18 18.77
CA THR A 43 -3.56 -0.37 20.19
C THR A 43 -2.25 0.31 20.60
N ARG A 44 -1.29 0.44 19.67
CA ARG A 44 0.06 0.96 19.94
C ARG A 44 0.05 2.40 20.47
N LYS A 45 0.49 2.59 21.72
CA LYS A 45 0.47 3.87 22.46
C LYS A 45 1.07 5.04 21.66
N TRP A 46 2.26 4.85 21.08
CA TRP A 46 2.90 5.88 20.26
C TRP A 46 2.09 6.26 19.00
N GLN A 47 1.45 5.29 18.36
CA GLN A 47 0.57 5.56 17.21
C GLN A 47 -0.67 6.32 17.66
N LYS A 48 -1.29 5.96 18.79
CA LYS A 48 -2.41 6.72 19.38
C LYS A 48 -2.05 8.18 19.66
N PHE A 49 -0.87 8.43 20.21
CA PHE A 49 -0.35 9.78 20.43
C PHE A 49 -0.21 10.54 19.10
N LEU A 50 0.49 9.97 18.11
CA LEU A 50 0.66 10.61 16.81
C LEU A 50 -0.67 10.84 16.08
N ASN A 51 -1.67 9.96 16.28
CA ASN A 51 -2.99 10.07 15.64
C ASN A 51 -3.73 11.35 16.06
N PHE A 52 -3.37 11.98 17.19
CA PHE A 52 -3.88 13.30 17.56
C PHE A 52 -3.50 14.37 16.52
N PHE A 53 -2.26 14.32 16.02
CA PHE A 53 -1.75 15.33 15.09
C PHE A 53 -2.07 15.04 13.62
N ARG A 54 -2.05 13.76 13.21
CA ARG A 54 -2.17 13.38 11.79
C ARG A 54 -3.41 12.55 11.42
N GLY A 55 -4.27 12.25 12.40
CA GLY A 55 -5.43 11.37 12.23
C GLY A 55 -5.11 9.87 12.29
N SER A 56 -6.17 9.06 12.43
CA SER A 56 -6.08 7.59 12.47
C SER A 56 -5.51 7.00 11.17
N GLU A 57 -5.01 5.76 11.24
CA GLU A 57 -4.55 5.03 10.04
C GLU A 57 -5.69 4.90 9.02
N SER A 58 -6.88 4.49 9.46
CA SER A 58 -8.06 4.38 8.59
C SER A 58 -8.44 5.69 7.92
N LYS A 59 -8.39 6.82 8.65
CA LYS A 59 -8.63 8.16 8.07
C LYS A 59 -7.61 8.46 6.98
N ARG A 60 -6.32 8.23 7.26
CA ARG A 60 -5.25 8.53 6.29
C ARG A 60 -5.35 7.65 5.05
N GLU A 61 -5.67 6.37 5.20
CA GLU A 61 -5.86 5.45 4.08
C GLU A 61 -7.08 5.85 3.23
N TYR A 62 -8.21 6.20 3.87
CA TYR A 62 -9.40 6.71 3.17
C TYR A 62 -9.12 7.90 2.25
N TYR A 63 -8.44 8.93 2.77
CA TYR A 63 -8.12 10.12 1.97
C TYR A 63 -7.05 9.86 0.90
N GLN A 64 -6.12 8.93 1.14
CA GLN A 64 -5.18 8.50 0.11
C GLN A 64 -5.91 7.81 -1.04
N MET A 65 -6.83 6.89 -0.76
CA MET A 65 -7.63 6.23 -1.80
C MET A 65 -8.46 7.25 -2.60
N LYS A 66 -9.08 8.23 -1.93
CA LYS A 66 -9.76 9.35 -2.63
C LYS A 66 -8.80 10.11 -3.53
N LYS A 67 -7.58 10.40 -3.05
CA LYS A 67 -6.59 11.14 -3.82
C LYS A 67 -6.13 10.36 -5.05
N ILE A 68 -5.82 9.08 -4.90
CA ILE A 68 -5.41 8.19 -6.01
C ILE A 68 -6.53 8.13 -7.06
N ASN A 69 -7.78 7.87 -6.65
CA ASN A 69 -8.93 7.86 -7.55
C ASN A 69 -9.13 9.22 -8.26
N SER A 70 -8.94 10.35 -7.56
CA SER A 70 -9.06 11.70 -8.17
C SER A 70 -7.99 12.00 -9.23
N LEU A 71 -6.89 11.25 -9.23
CA LEU A 71 -5.83 11.34 -10.24
C LEU A 71 -6.10 10.39 -11.43
N GLY A 72 -7.17 9.60 -11.40
CA GLY A 72 -7.45 8.59 -12.45
C GLY A 72 -6.55 7.35 -12.35
N LEU A 73 -5.86 7.18 -11.23
CA LEU A 73 -5.16 5.95 -10.89
C LEU A 73 -6.14 4.96 -10.25
N LYS A 74 -5.93 3.66 -10.47
CA LYS A 74 -6.82 2.62 -9.99
C LYS A 74 -6.48 2.23 -8.56
N THR A 75 -7.45 2.38 -7.65
CA THR A 75 -7.43 1.83 -6.29
C THR A 75 -8.87 1.53 -5.90
N ALA A 76 -9.09 0.92 -4.73
CA ALA A 76 -10.44 0.66 -4.28
C ALA A 76 -11.18 1.98 -4.03
N LYS A 77 -12.50 1.98 -4.25
CA LYS A 77 -13.33 3.15 -3.94
C LYS A 77 -13.58 3.19 -2.43
N PRO A 78 -13.09 4.21 -1.71
CA PRO A 78 -13.31 4.29 -0.27
C PRO A 78 -14.76 4.69 0.03
N VAL A 79 -15.41 3.96 0.94
CA VAL A 79 -16.84 4.14 1.26
C VAL A 79 -16.98 4.89 2.58
N PHE A 80 -16.36 4.37 3.64
CA PHE A 80 -16.49 4.90 4.99
C PHE A 80 -15.22 4.65 5.80
N TYR A 81 -14.92 5.52 6.76
CA TYR A 81 -13.90 5.26 7.76
C TYR A 81 -14.39 5.63 9.15
N ASP A 82 -13.95 4.85 10.13
CA ASP A 82 -13.97 5.19 11.55
C ASP A 82 -12.53 5.41 12.05
N LYS A 83 -12.36 5.87 13.29
CA LYS A 83 -11.07 5.87 13.96
C LYS A 83 -10.39 4.50 13.92
N ASN A 84 -11.15 3.41 14.02
CA ASN A 84 -10.61 2.06 14.20
C ASN A 84 -10.62 1.21 12.92
N TYR A 85 -11.43 1.52 11.92
CA TYR A 85 -11.57 0.68 10.74
C TYR A 85 -11.88 1.48 9.48
N LEU A 86 -11.69 0.84 8.32
CA LEU A 86 -11.94 1.38 7.00
C LEU A 86 -12.84 0.43 6.22
N ILE A 87 -13.77 0.98 5.45
CA ILE A 87 -14.62 0.25 4.51
C ILE A 87 -14.43 0.81 3.09
N TYR A 88 -14.22 -0.07 2.13
CA TYR A 88 -14.06 0.26 0.71
C TYR A 88 -14.68 -0.82 -0.17
N GLU A 89 -14.97 -0.48 -1.44
CA GLU A 89 -15.47 -1.46 -2.42
C GLU A 89 -14.42 -2.56 -2.65
N TYR A 90 -14.87 -3.82 -2.68
CA TYR A 90 -14.02 -4.97 -2.98
C TYR A 90 -13.57 -4.93 -4.43
N ILE A 91 -12.29 -5.23 -4.65
CA ILE A 91 -11.72 -5.40 -5.99
C ILE A 91 -11.49 -6.89 -6.20
N GLU A 92 -12.08 -7.43 -7.26
CA GLU A 92 -11.75 -8.76 -7.73
C GLU A 92 -10.41 -8.72 -8.47
N GLY A 93 -9.39 -9.29 -7.84
CA GLY A 93 -8.05 -9.36 -8.40
C GLY A 93 -7.15 -10.28 -7.58
N ASN A 94 -6.03 -10.64 -8.19
CA ASN A 94 -5.00 -11.48 -7.60
C ASN A 94 -3.74 -10.66 -7.31
N LYS A 95 -2.82 -11.24 -6.54
CA LYS A 95 -1.47 -10.69 -6.42
C LYS A 95 -0.76 -10.82 -7.78
N PRO A 96 -0.08 -9.78 -8.28
CA PRO A 96 0.75 -9.90 -9.48
C PRO A 96 1.84 -10.94 -9.27
N THR A 97 2.17 -11.70 -10.33
CA THR A 97 3.33 -12.59 -10.35
C THR A 97 4.52 -11.90 -11.03
N ILE A 98 5.65 -12.61 -11.10
CA ILE A 98 6.82 -12.15 -11.86
C ILE A 98 6.47 -11.90 -13.33
N ASP A 99 5.57 -12.70 -13.92
CA ASP A 99 5.13 -12.53 -15.31
C ASP A 99 4.32 -11.23 -15.54
N ASP A 100 3.76 -10.67 -14.47
CA ASP A 100 2.98 -9.42 -14.51
C ASP A 100 3.84 -8.18 -14.18
N ILE A 101 5.14 -8.34 -13.91
CA ILE A 101 6.02 -7.28 -13.39
C ILE A 101 6.05 -6.05 -14.31
N ASP A 102 6.03 -6.25 -15.62
CA ASP A 102 6.05 -5.17 -16.60
C ASP A 102 4.83 -4.25 -16.48
N LEU A 103 3.67 -4.81 -16.09
CA LEU A 103 2.45 -4.02 -15.86
C LEU A 103 2.58 -3.20 -14.57
N VAL A 104 3.14 -3.78 -13.52
CA VAL A 104 3.40 -3.09 -12.25
C VAL A 104 4.42 -1.96 -12.44
N VAL A 105 5.49 -2.22 -13.20
CA VAL A 105 6.51 -1.22 -13.55
C VAL A 105 5.88 -0.06 -14.33
N LYS A 106 5.05 -0.35 -15.33
CA LYS A 106 4.34 0.69 -16.10
C LYS A 106 3.43 1.54 -15.22
N GLU A 107 2.68 0.93 -14.30
CA GLU A 107 1.83 1.67 -13.37
C GLU A 107 2.67 2.53 -12.40
N LEU A 108 3.81 2.03 -11.92
CA LEU A 108 4.71 2.79 -11.05
C LEU A 108 5.35 3.98 -11.79
N GLN A 109 5.80 3.78 -13.03
CA GLN A 109 6.30 4.85 -13.89
C GLN A 109 5.21 5.90 -14.19
N LYS A 110 3.97 5.47 -14.37
CA LYS A 110 2.82 6.38 -14.51
C LYS A 110 2.64 7.22 -13.25
N ILE A 111 2.64 6.62 -12.05
CA ILE A 111 2.61 7.35 -10.77
C ILE A 111 3.74 8.40 -10.71
N HIS A 112 4.96 8.01 -11.09
CA HIS A 112 6.13 8.89 -11.09
C HIS A 112 6.00 10.07 -12.06
N SER A 113 5.46 9.82 -13.25
CA SER A 113 5.23 10.84 -14.28
C SER A 113 4.25 11.91 -13.82
N MET A 114 3.32 11.55 -12.94
CA MET A 114 2.35 12.47 -12.34
C MET A 114 2.94 13.26 -11.16
N GLY A 115 4.23 13.07 -10.84
CA GLY A 115 4.91 13.75 -9.74
C GLY A 115 4.56 13.16 -8.37
N TYR A 116 4.17 11.88 -8.31
CA TYR A 116 3.86 11.16 -7.08
C TYR A 116 4.80 9.97 -6.88
N LEU A 117 4.79 9.43 -5.66
CA LEU A 117 5.41 8.17 -5.27
C LEU A 117 4.33 7.27 -4.69
N HIS A 118 4.46 5.96 -4.89
CA HIS A 118 3.60 4.97 -4.27
C HIS A 118 3.76 4.95 -2.73
N GLY A 119 4.99 5.13 -2.26
CA GLY A 119 5.43 5.16 -0.87
C GLY A 119 5.72 3.78 -0.24
N ASP A 120 5.36 2.68 -0.92
CA ASP A 120 5.61 1.29 -0.50
C ASP A 120 5.48 0.33 -1.69
N SER A 121 6.39 0.42 -2.66
CA SER A 121 6.29 -0.23 -3.99
C SER A 121 6.54 -1.75 -4.00
N HIS A 122 6.32 -2.44 -2.89
CA HIS A 122 6.40 -3.90 -2.83
C HIS A 122 5.33 -4.53 -3.74
N ILE A 123 5.64 -5.61 -4.45
CA ILE A 123 4.70 -6.26 -5.40
C ILE A 123 3.36 -6.66 -4.75
N ASP A 124 3.39 -7.12 -3.50
CA ASP A 124 2.19 -7.45 -2.71
C ASP A 124 1.23 -6.25 -2.45
N ASN A 125 1.69 -5.02 -2.64
CA ASN A 125 0.88 -3.81 -2.49
C ASN A 125 0.20 -3.40 -3.82
N PHE A 126 0.20 -4.30 -4.80
CA PHE A 126 -0.56 -4.19 -6.02
C PHE A 126 -1.54 -5.36 -6.14
N LEU A 127 -2.62 -5.13 -6.87
CA LEU A 127 -3.54 -6.18 -7.33
C LEU A 127 -3.64 -6.12 -8.85
N ILE A 128 -3.75 -7.28 -9.48
CA ILE A 128 -4.04 -7.41 -10.91
C ILE A 128 -5.42 -8.04 -11.10
N THR A 129 -6.27 -7.36 -11.85
CA THR A 129 -7.60 -7.88 -12.23
C THR A 129 -7.49 -8.90 -13.38
N PRO A 130 -8.54 -9.71 -13.63
CA PRO A 130 -8.61 -10.55 -14.83
C PRO A 130 -8.37 -9.80 -16.16
N ASN A 131 -8.75 -8.52 -16.20
CA ASN A 131 -8.56 -7.65 -17.37
C ASN A 131 -7.16 -7.01 -17.44
N LYS A 132 -6.20 -7.51 -16.64
CA LYS A 132 -4.81 -7.01 -16.57
C LYS A 132 -4.66 -5.55 -16.10
N ASP A 133 -5.69 -5.00 -15.47
CA ASP A 133 -5.59 -3.72 -14.77
C ASP A 133 -4.85 -3.85 -13.44
N ILE A 134 -3.90 -2.94 -13.20
CA ILE A 134 -3.17 -2.82 -11.93
C ILE A 134 -3.91 -1.86 -10.99
N TYR A 135 -4.18 -2.32 -9.77
CA TYR A 135 -4.76 -1.54 -8.68
C TYR A 135 -3.73 -1.35 -7.57
N ILE A 136 -3.66 -0.13 -7.06
CA ILE A 136 -2.83 0.26 -5.92
C ILE A 136 -3.56 -0.10 -4.62
N ILE A 137 -2.90 -0.83 -3.72
CA ILE A 137 -3.39 -1.11 -2.37
C ILE A 137 -2.30 -0.82 -1.32
N ASP A 138 -2.71 -0.63 -0.06
CA ASP A 138 -1.83 -0.40 1.10
C ASP A 138 -0.65 0.57 0.89
N SER A 139 -0.87 1.65 0.14
CA SER A 139 0.18 2.59 -0.24
C SER A 139 0.42 3.70 0.80
N LYS A 140 1.57 4.37 0.69
CA LYS A 140 1.88 5.63 1.39
C LYS A 140 1.99 6.77 0.37
N PHE A 141 0.97 6.84 -0.47
CA PHE A 141 0.91 7.69 -1.64
C PHE A 141 1.15 9.16 -1.30
N GLN A 142 2.14 9.76 -1.95
CA GLN A 142 2.59 11.11 -1.61
C GLN A 142 3.18 11.83 -2.82
N LYS A 143 3.17 13.17 -2.78
CA LYS A 143 3.88 13.98 -3.77
C LYS A 143 5.38 13.65 -3.73
N ASN A 144 5.98 13.51 -4.91
CA ASN A 144 7.40 13.27 -5.03
C ASN A 144 8.19 14.56 -4.78
N LYS A 145 8.67 14.74 -3.54
CA LYS A 145 9.55 15.86 -3.16
C LYS A 145 11.03 15.56 -3.40
N TYR A 146 11.36 14.31 -3.74
CA TYR A 146 12.73 13.83 -3.89
C TYR A 146 13.18 13.73 -5.35
N GLY A 147 12.31 14.11 -6.30
CA GLY A 147 12.59 14.06 -7.73
C GLY A 147 12.98 12.66 -8.19
N LYS A 148 13.98 12.57 -9.07
CA LYS A 148 14.45 11.30 -9.66
C LYS A 148 14.99 10.32 -8.63
N PHE A 149 15.56 10.81 -7.53
CA PHE A 149 16.03 9.96 -6.43
C PHE A 149 14.90 9.12 -5.84
N GLY A 150 13.75 9.73 -5.54
CA GLY A 150 12.60 9.02 -4.99
C GLY A 150 12.06 7.95 -5.93
N GLN A 151 12.00 8.28 -7.24
CA GLN A 151 11.55 7.34 -8.27
C GLN A 151 12.45 6.10 -8.34
N ILE A 152 13.76 6.30 -8.42
CA ILE A 152 14.73 5.20 -8.48
C ILE A 152 14.69 4.37 -7.21
N PHE A 153 14.57 5.00 -6.05
CA PHE A 153 14.44 4.27 -4.79
C PHE A 153 13.22 3.34 -4.82
N GLU A 154 12.04 3.80 -5.27
CA GLU A 154 10.86 2.92 -5.40
C GLU A 154 11.07 1.76 -6.40
N MET A 155 11.76 2.00 -7.51
CA MET A 155 12.10 0.93 -8.46
C MET A 155 13.01 -0.12 -7.80
N MET A 156 13.98 0.32 -6.98
CA MET A 156 14.83 -0.59 -6.21
C MET A 156 14.04 -1.42 -5.18
N TYR A 157 13.05 -0.84 -4.50
CA TYR A 157 12.20 -1.61 -3.58
C TYR A 157 11.31 -2.62 -4.29
N LEU A 158 10.79 -2.28 -5.47
CA LEU A 158 10.03 -3.21 -6.30
C LEU A 158 10.94 -4.36 -6.76
N GLU A 159 12.14 -4.06 -7.27
CA GLU A 159 13.17 -5.02 -7.66
C GLU A 159 13.53 -5.98 -6.50
N ASP A 160 13.77 -5.43 -5.31
CA ASP A 160 14.06 -6.21 -4.11
C ASP A 160 12.88 -7.11 -3.69
N SER A 161 11.63 -6.72 -3.98
CA SER A 161 10.43 -7.51 -3.65
C SER A 161 10.21 -8.72 -4.56
N VAL A 162 10.72 -8.68 -5.79
CA VAL A 162 10.57 -9.76 -6.78
C VAL A 162 11.83 -10.60 -6.97
N GLY A 163 12.99 -10.08 -6.60
CA GLY A 163 14.27 -10.79 -6.69
C GLY A 163 14.77 -10.99 -8.13
N ILE A 164 14.19 -10.30 -9.10
CA ILE A 164 14.62 -10.27 -10.50
C ILE A 164 15.05 -8.87 -10.89
N GLU A 165 15.84 -8.74 -11.94
CA GLU A 165 16.28 -7.44 -12.43
C GLU A 165 15.16 -6.69 -13.13
N ILE A 166 14.95 -5.41 -12.78
CA ILE A 166 14.01 -4.51 -13.44
C ILE A 166 14.79 -3.44 -14.21
N ASP A 167 14.32 -3.10 -15.41
CA ASP A 167 14.91 -2.04 -16.21
C ASP A 167 14.53 -0.64 -15.67
N TYR A 168 15.53 0.09 -15.19
CA TYR A 168 15.45 1.51 -14.83
C TYR A 168 16.87 2.12 -14.83
N ASP A 169 16.96 3.43 -14.67
CA ASP A 169 18.23 4.16 -14.76
C ASP A 169 19.20 3.89 -13.58
N LYS A 170 19.94 2.79 -13.69
CA LYS A 170 20.98 2.34 -12.76
C LYS A 170 22.34 3.01 -12.97
N LYS A 171 22.50 3.82 -14.02
CA LYS A 171 23.77 4.51 -14.32
C LYS A 171 23.83 5.90 -13.71
N SER A 172 22.66 6.48 -13.40
CA SER A 172 22.56 7.82 -12.81
C SER A 172 23.28 7.98 -11.47
N PHE A 173 23.67 9.23 -11.19
CA PHE A 173 24.12 9.64 -9.86
C PHE A 173 23.05 9.40 -8.79
N TYR A 174 21.77 9.57 -9.14
CA TYR A 174 20.65 9.30 -8.25
C TYR A 174 20.59 7.84 -7.81
N TYR A 175 20.85 6.89 -8.72
CA TYR A 175 20.94 5.47 -8.38
C TYR A 175 22.08 5.19 -7.40
N LYS A 176 23.28 5.75 -7.63
CA LYS A 176 24.41 5.60 -6.70
C LYS A 176 24.05 6.11 -5.30
N GLY A 177 23.39 7.26 -5.21
CA GLY A 177 22.88 7.79 -3.95
C GLY A 177 21.84 6.87 -3.30
N ALA A 178 20.86 6.39 -4.06
CA ALA A 178 19.80 5.51 -3.59
C ALA A 178 20.38 4.17 -3.07
N MET A 179 21.39 3.64 -3.74
CA MET A 179 22.17 2.47 -3.33
C MET A 179 22.91 2.68 -2.01
N LEU A 180 23.54 3.83 -1.80
CA LEU A 180 24.20 4.15 -0.54
C LEU A 180 23.20 4.21 0.60
N LEU A 181 22.07 4.91 0.40
CA LEU A 181 20.99 4.98 1.38
C LEU A 181 20.45 3.57 1.70
N ARG A 182 20.21 2.75 0.67
CA ARG A 182 19.77 1.35 0.85
C ARG A 182 20.74 0.57 1.73
N LYS A 183 22.04 0.58 1.39
CA LYS A 183 23.08 -0.12 2.16
C LYS A 183 23.11 0.34 3.62
N TYR A 184 23.02 1.65 3.84
CA TYR A 184 22.95 2.24 5.17
C TYR A 184 21.75 1.71 5.96
N LEU A 185 20.54 1.73 5.38
CA LEU A 185 19.33 1.23 6.03
C LEU A 185 19.40 -0.27 6.34
N THR A 186 19.92 -1.08 5.42
CA THR A 186 20.12 -2.52 5.63
C THR A 186 21.10 -2.77 6.79
N PHE A 187 22.21 -2.04 6.85
CA PHE A 187 23.17 -2.13 7.94
C PHE A 187 22.53 -1.79 9.29
N PHE A 188 21.80 -0.67 9.36
CA PHE A 188 21.08 -0.27 10.57
C PHE A 188 20.03 -1.30 11.01
N SER A 189 19.32 -1.92 10.05
CA SER A 189 18.37 -2.99 10.35
C SER A 189 19.05 -4.21 10.96
N LYS A 190 20.21 -4.63 10.42
CA LYS A 190 21.00 -5.73 10.97
C LYS A 190 21.49 -5.42 12.39
N LEU A 191 22.04 -4.23 12.59
CA LEU A 191 22.49 -3.78 13.91
C LEU A 191 21.36 -3.81 14.94
N LYS A 192 20.16 -3.35 14.54
CA LYS A 192 18.98 -3.36 15.42
C LYS A 192 18.53 -4.77 15.78
N ASN A 193 18.65 -5.74 14.88
CA ASN A 193 18.29 -7.14 15.19
C ASN A 193 19.26 -7.74 16.20
N ILE A 194 20.56 -7.49 16.03
CA ILE A 194 21.62 -7.89 16.99
C ILE A 194 21.33 -7.31 18.38
N ILE A 195 21.04 -6.02 18.49
CA ILE A 195 20.73 -5.36 19.76
C ILE A 195 19.46 -5.91 20.42
N ARG A 196 18.51 -6.41 19.63
CA ARG A 196 17.24 -6.97 20.12
C ARG A 196 17.32 -8.47 20.43
N GLY A 197 18.51 -9.07 20.36
CA GLY A 197 18.71 -10.50 20.64
C GLY A 197 17.96 -11.41 19.69
N LYS A 198 17.78 -10.98 18.43
CA LYS A 198 17.19 -11.78 17.34
C LYS A 198 18.19 -12.05 16.25
#